data_AF-A0A453LH97-F1
#
_entry.id   AF-A0A453LH97-F1
#
_cell.length_a   1.000
_cell.length_b   1.000
_cell.length_c   1.000
_cell.angle_alpha   90.00
_cell.angle_beta   90.00
_cell.angle_gamma   90.00
#
_symmetry.space_group_name_H-M   'P 1'
#
loop_
_entity.id
_entity.type
_entity.pdbx_description
1 polymer ?
#
loop_
_entity_poly.entity_id
_entity_poly.type
_entity_poly.pdbx_seq_one_letter_code
_entity_poly.pdbx_strand_id
1 'polypeptide(L)'
;AVPAPSVSIGRSASHQGEVNRARCMPQRPYTVATKTCVDEVHVYHLGEDGDKGGADAVLRGHGAEGYGLAWSAMKEGFLLSGSYDKKICLWDLKAGNGAPVLDAQQVFEAHEDVVEDVAWHLKDENLFGSVGDDCKFMMWDLRTNKPEQSMVAHQKEVNSLSFNPFNEWILATASGDGTIKLFDLRKLSRSLHAFDNHE
;
A
#
# COMPACT_ATOMS: atom_id res chain seq x y z
N ALA A 1 33.75 1.56 26.39
CA ALA A 1 33.41 0.83 25.15
C ALA A 1 31.91 0.97 24.93
N VAL A 2 31.46 1.35 23.74
CA VAL A 2 30.02 1.37 23.41
C VAL A 2 29.60 -0.10 23.23
N PRO A 3 28.52 -0.57 23.89
CA PRO A 3 28.05 -1.94 23.70
C PRO A 3 27.66 -2.16 22.24
N ALA A 4 28.04 -3.31 21.67
CA ALA A 4 27.63 -3.69 20.34
C ALA A 4 26.11 -3.94 20.32
N PRO A 5 25.40 -3.53 19.24
CA PRO A 5 23.99 -3.82 19.12
C PRO A 5 23.75 -5.33 19.05
N SER A 6 22.82 -5.83 19.87
CA SER A 6 22.34 -7.22 19.81
C SER A 6 20.97 -7.28 19.15
N VAL A 7 20.77 -8.24 18.26
CA VAL A 7 19.48 -8.49 17.60
C VAL A 7 18.93 -9.84 18.07
N SER A 8 17.67 -9.87 18.45
CA SER A 8 16.93 -11.10 18.75
C SER A 8 15.53 -11.03 18.14
N ILE A 9 15.00 -12.19 17.75
CA ILE A 9 13.62 -12.31 17.29
C ILE A 9 12.73 -12.34 18.52
N GLY A 10 11.97 -11.27 18.75
CA GLY A 10 11.06 -11.18 19.89
C GLY A 10 9.71 -11.85 19.65
N ARG A 11 9.28 -11.96 18.38
CA ARG A 11 7.96 -12.49 17.97
C ARG A 11 8.06 -13.16 16.59
N SER A 12 7.30 -14.22 16.39
CA SER A 12 7.17 -14.92 15.11
C SER A 12 5.74 -15.37 14.90
N ALA A 13 5.33 -15.48 13.64
CA ALA A 13 4.06 -16.07 13.25
C ALA A 13 4.25 -16.90 11.99
N SER A 14 3.62 -18.06 11.95
CA SER A 14 3.57 -18.90 10.76
C SER A 14 2.85 -18.16 9.63
N HIS A 15 3.52 -18.04 8.48
CA HIS A 15 2.99 -17.46 7.26
C HIS A 15 2.99 -18.52 6.15
N GLN A 16 1.92 -18.58 5.35
CA GLN A 16 1.85 -19.48 4.20
C GLN A 16 2.51 -18.80 3.00
N GLY A 17 3.61 -19.38 2.52
CA GLY A 17 4.38 -18.81 1.41
C GLY A 17 5.15 -17.55 1.79
N GLU A 18 5.67 -16.87 0.76
CA GLU A 18 6.52 -15.69 0.92
C GLU A 18 5.73 -14.47 1.41
N VAL A 19 6.43 -13.59 2.14
CA VAL A 19 5.90 -12.30 2.59
C VAL A 19 6.42 -11.23 1.64
N ASN A 20 5.63 -10.87 0.64
CA ASN A 20 6.01 -9.88 -0.37
C ASN A 20 6.15 -8.48 0.23
N ARG A 21 5.26 -8.15 1.16
CA ARG A 21 5.29 -6.88 1.89
C ARG A 21 4.60 -7.05 3.23
N ALA A 22 5.19 -6.49 4.29
CA ALA A 22 4.57 -6.38 5.61
C ALA A 22 4.44 -4.91 6.02
N ARG A 23 3.32 -4.53 6.64
CA ARG A 23 3.09 -3.18 7.17
C ARG A 23 2.41 -3.23 8.53
N CYS A 24 2.97 -2.50 9.49
CA CYS A 24 2.36 -2.32 10.80
C CYS A 24 1.22 -1.31 10.73
N MET A 25 0.13 -1.61 11.42
CA MET A 25 -0.98 -0.69 11.59
C MET A 25 -0.56 0.48 12.50
N PRO A 26 -0.68 1.75 12.05
CA PRO A 26 -0.18 2.90 12.81
C PRO A 26 -0.83 3.08 14.19
N GLN A 27 -2.13 2.76 14.31
CA GLN A 27 -2.91 3.03 15.51
C GLN A 27 -2.89 1.88 16.52
N ARG A 28 -2.58 0.64 16.08
CA ARG A 28 -2.62 -0.56 16.93
C ARG A 28 -1.29 -1.29 16.90
N PRO A 29 -0.47 -1.20 17.96
CA PRO A 29 0.80 -1.91 18.06
C PRO A 29 0.65 -3.41 17.82
N TYR A 30 1.67 -4.00 17.18
CA TYR A 30 1.75 -5.43 16.87
C TYR A 30 0.70 -5.97 15.89
N THR A 31 -0.16 -5.11 15.34
CA THR A 31 -1.00 -5.49 14.19
C THR A 31 -0.22 -5.27 12.89
N VAL A 32 -0.09 -6.32 12.09
CA VAL A 32 0.67 -6.35 10.84
C VAL A 32 -0.20 -6.94 9.74
N ALA A 33 -0.30 -6.25 8.61
CA ALA A 33 -0.83 -6.83 7.37
C ALA A 33 0.32 -7.30 6.49
N THR A 34 0.10 -8.39 5.75
CA THR A 34 1.05 -8.91 4.78
C THR A 34 0.41 -9.17 3.42
N LYS A 35 1.12 -8.82 2.34
CA LYS A 35 0.89 -9.41 1.02
C LYS A 35 1.56 -10.77 0.98
N THR A 36 0.82 -11.75 0.48
CA THR A 36 1.27 -13.11 0.27
C THR A 36 1.73 -13.30 -1.18
N CYS A 37 2.36 -14.43 -1.49
CA CYS A 37 2.66 -14.87 -2.86
C CYS A 37 1.42 -15.41 -3.62
N VAL A 38 0.21 -15.16 -3.12
CA VAL A 38 -1.07 -15.48 -3.76
C VAL A 38 -2.00 -14.25 -3.69
N ASP A 39 -3.30 -14.41 -3.91
CA ASP A 39 -4.29 -13.34 -3.97
C ASP A 39 -4.72 -12.77 -2.61
N GLU A 40 -4.58 -13.54 -1.53
CA GLU A 40 -5.02 -13.13 -0.20
C GLU A 40 -4.05 -12.14 0.49
N VAL A 41 -4.61 -11.25 1.32
CA VAL A 41 -3.86 -10.42 2.29
C VAL A 41 -4.10 -10.99 3.68
N HIS A 42 -3.05 -11.18 4.47
CA HIS A 42 -3.19 -11.69 5.83
C HIS A 42 -2.99 -10.57 6.86
N VAL A 43 -3.75 -10.61 7.94
CA VAL A 43 -3.58 -9.72 9.10
C VAL A 43 -3.28 -10.54 10.33
N TYR A 44 -2.24 -10.12 11.04
CA TYR A 44 -1.77 -10.71 12.27
C TYR A 44 -1.81 -9.67 13.38
N HIS A 45 -2.20 -10.09 14.58
CA HIS A 45 -1.99 -9.40 15.83
C HIS A 45 -1.00 -10.24 16.65
N LEU A 46 0.26 -9.79 16.67
CA LEU A 46 1.39 -10.56 17.19
C LEU A 46 1.51 -10.54 18.73
N GLY A 47 0.61 -9.85 19.44
CA GLY A 47 0.48 -9.90 20.91
C GLY A 47 1.76 -9.68 21.73
N GLU A 48 1.72 -10.05 23.00
CA GLU A 48 2.88 -10.07 23.90
C GLU A 48 3.56 -11.46 23.98
N ASP A 49 2.83 -12.53 23.67
CA ASP A 49 3.29 -13.93 23.81
C ASP A 49 3.65 -14.58 22.46
N GLY A 50 4.91 -15.00 22.33
CA GLY A 50 5.34 -16.20 21.60
C GLY A 50 5.01 -16.35 20.10
N ASP A 51 5.28 -17.56 19.62
CA ASP A 51 5.10 -17.99 18.23
C ASP A 51 3.62 -18.28 17.93
N LYS A 52 3.08 -17.70 16.85
CA LYS A 52 1.65 -17.81 16.49
C LYS A 52 1.39 -18.70 15.28
N GLY A 53 0.34 -19.51 15.36
CA GLY A 53 -0.16 -20.30 14.23
C GLY A 53 -1.12 -19.51 13.34
N GLY A 54 -0.63 -18.93 12.24
CA GLY A 54 -1.47 -18.37 11.17
C GLY A 54 -2.01 -16.95 11.41
N ALA A 55 -2.77 -16.46 10.43
CA ALA A 55 -3.34 -15.12 10.41
C ALA A 55 -4.62 -15.02 11.28
N ASP A 56 -4.85 -13.85 11.88
CA ASP A 56 -6.11 -13.55 12.58
C ASP A 56 -7.25 -13.23 11.62
N ALA A 57 -6.92 -12.60 10.49
CA ALA A 57 -7.87 -12.35 9.42
C ALA A 57 -7.22 -12.58 8.05
N VAL A 58 -8.01 -13.14 7.14
CA VAL A 58 -7.68 -13.33 5.73
C VAL A 58 -8.58 -12.39 4.93
N LEU A 59 -7.98 -11.48 4.17
CA LEU A 59 -8.70 -10.49 3.39
C LEU A 59 -8.71 -10.90 1.92
N ARG A 60 -9.92 -11.04 1.38
CA ARG A 60 -10.19 -11.47 0.02
C ARG A 60 -10.64 -10.30 -0.85
N GLY A 61 -10.38 -10.39 -2.15
CA GLY A 61 -10.81 -9.39 -3.11
C GLY A 61 -9.95 -9.35 -4.36
N HIS A 62 -8.66 -9.67 -4.22
CA HIS A 62 -7.78 -9.84 -5.37
C HIS A 62 -7.94 -11.21 -6.01
N GLY A 63 -7.49 -11.34 -7.25
CA GLY A 63 -7.35 -12.59 -7.99
C GLY A 63 -5.91 -12.96 -8.35
N ALA A 64 -4.93 -12.18 -7.89
CA ALA A 64 -3.51 -12.45 -8.11
C ALA A 64 -2.63 -11.85 -6.99
N GLU A 65 -1.37 -12.29 -6.96
CA GLU A 65 -0.29 -11.73 -6.14
C GLU A 65 -0.16 -10.20 -6.30
N GLY A 66 0.44 -9.53 -5.32
CA GLY A 66 0.84 -8.15 -5.47
C GLY A 66 1.78 -7.65 -4.39
N TYR A 67 2.21 -6.41 -4.54
CA TYR A 67 3.14 -5.76 -3.60
C TYR A 67 2.52 -4.55 -2.90
N GLY A 68 1.62 -3.80 -3.53
CA GLY A 68 0.98 -2.63 -2.93
C GLY A 68 0.26 -2.97 -1.62
N LEU A 69 0.60 -2.26 -0.54
CA LEU A 69 0.00 -2.46 0.80
C LEU A 69 0.19 -1.22 1.66
N ALA A 70 -0.91 -0.61 2.13
CA ALA A 70 -0.85 0.61 2.94
C ALA A 70 -2.00 0.72 3.95
N TRP A 71 -1.64 0.85 5.23
CA TRP A 71 -2.57 1.24 6.29
C TRP A 71 -2.85 2.73 6.24
N SER A 72 -4.11 3.12 6.48
CA SER A 72 -4.43 4.52 6.71
C SER A 72 -3.89 4.95 8.07
N ALA A 73 -3.25 6.11 8.13
CA ALA A 73 -2.86 6.74 9.39
C ALA A 73 -4.02 7.47 10.08
N MET A 74 -5.05 7.86 9.32
CA MET A 74 -6.19 8.63 9.81
C MET A 74 -7.41 7.77 10.14
N LYS A 75 -7.63 6.70 9.37
CA LYS A 75 -8.75 5.77 9.58
C LYS A 75 -8.23 4.45 10.13
N GLU A 76 -8.41 4.27 11.44
CA GLU A 76 -8.07 3.03 12.11
C GLU A 76 -8.81 1.85 11.49
N GLY A 77 -8.06 0.88 10.95
CA GLY A 77 -8.57 -0.37 10.39
C GLY A 77 -8.65 -0.38 8.87
N PHE A 78 -8.45 0.77 8.23
CA PHE A 78 -8.49 0.90 6.77
C PHE A 78 -7.17 0.46 6.16
N LEU A 79 -7.24 -0.50 5.24
CA LEU A 79 -6.10 -1.06 4.53
C LEU A 79 -6.35 -1.05 3.04
N LEU A 80 -5.40 -0.52 2.27
CA LEU A 80 -5.36 -0.64 0.81
C LEU A 80 -4.37 -1.72 0.40
N SER A 81 -4.67 -2.43 -0.69
CA SER A 81 -3.64 -3.15 -1.45
C SER A 81 -3.83 -3.04 -2.95
N GLY A 82 -2.71 -3.13 -3.66
CA GLY A 82 -2.64 -3.28 -5.12
C GLY A 82 -2.18 -4.69 -5.50
N SER A 83 -2.50 -5.11 -6.73
CA SER A 83 -2.21 -6.45 -7.23
C SER A 83 -1.96 -6.48 -8.73
N TYR A 84 -1.37 -7.59 -9.16
CA TYR A 84 -1.16 -7.97 -10.56
C TYR A 84 -2.48 -8.20 -11.30
N ASP A 85 -3.59 -8.35 -10.57
CA ASP A 85 -4.94 -8.40 -11.14
C ASP A 85 -5.47 -7.02 -11.59
N LYS A 86 -4.65 -5.97 -11.48
CA LYS A 86 -4.93 -4.57 -11.90
C LYS A 86 -5.92 -3.83 -10.99
N LYS A 87 -6.28 -4.44 -9.86
CA LYS A 87 -7.26 -3.88 -8.92
C LYS A 87 -6.55 -3.23 -7.73
N ILE A 88 -7.28 -2.31 -7.11
CA ILE A 88 -7.01 -1.87 -5.75
C ILE A 88 -8.17 -2.30 -4.88
N CYS A 89 -7.89 -2.96 -3.77
CA CYS A 89 -8.90 -3.36 -2.80
C CYS A 89 -8.75 -2.55 -1.52
N LEU A 90 -9.89 -2.21 -0.92
CA LEU A 90 -10.01 -1.56 0.39
C LEU A 90 -10.76 -2.48 1.34
N TRP A 91 -10.22 -2.64 2.56
CA TRP A 91 -10.91 -3.28 3.67
C TRP A 91 -11.00 -2.33 4.86
N ASP A 92 -12.09 -2.43 5.61
CA ASP A 92 -12.25 -1.90 6.96
C ASP A 92 -12.35 -3.07 7.95
N LEU A 93 -11.28 -3.27 8.72
CA LEU A 93 -11.26 -4.33 9.73
C LEU A 93 -12.28 -4.13 10.86
N LYS A 94 -12.72 -2.90 11.13
CA LYS A 94 -13.74 -2.65 12.16
C LYS A 94 -15.12 -3.09 11.67
N ALA A 95 -15.43 -2.85 10.39
CA ALA A 95 -16.70 -3.28 9.79
C ALA A 95 -16.87 -4.79 9.77
N GLY A 96 -15.77 -5.56 9.64
CA GLY A 96 -15.80 -7.02 9.70
C GLY A 96 -16.05 -7.61 11.09
N ASN A 97 -16.08 -6.79 12.15
CA ASN A 97 -16.42 -7.18 13.52
C ASN A 97 -15.69 -8.45 14.04
N GLY A 98 -14.40 -8.59 13.69
CA GLY A 98 -13.55 -9.72 14.11
C GLY A 98 -13.76 -11.02 13.32
N ALA A 99 -14.42 -10.97 12.16
CA ALA A 99 -14.50 -12.12 11.27
C ALA A 99 -13.08 -12.59 10.84
N PRO A 100 -12.83 -13.92 10.77
CA PRO A 100 -11.53 -14.45 10.34
C PRO A 100 -11.30 -14.31 8.82
N VAL A 101 -12.36 -14.01 8.05
CA VAL A 101 -12.30 -13.78 6.61
C VAL A 101 -13.16 -12.56 6.28
N LEU A 102 -12.61 -11.62 5.53
CA LEU A 102 -13.31 -10.40 5.08
C LEU A 102 -13.14 -10.23 3.57
N ASP A 103 -14.23 -10.04 2.85
CA ASP A 103 -14.18 -9.60 1.45
C ASP A 103 -13.92 -8.08 1.37
N ALA A 104 -13.35 -7.63 0.26
CA ALA A 104 -13.08 -6.22 0.01
C ALA A 104 -14.36 -5.40 0.11
N GLN A 105 -14.32 -4.34 0.93
CA GLN A 105 -15.43 -3.40 1.06
C GLN A 105 -15.63 -2.61 -0.23
N GLN A 106 -14.52 -2.25 -0.88
CA GLN A 106 -14.52 -1.54 -2.15
C GLN A 106 -13.38 -2.04 -3.03
N VAL A 107 -13.64 -2.10 -4.34
CA VAL A 107 -12.69 -2.50 -5.37
C VAL A 107 -12.64 -1.38 -6.39
N PHE A 108 -11.45 -0.87 -6.67
CA PHE A 108 -11.20 0.19 -7.64
C PHE A 108 -10.53 -0.41 -8.88
N GLU A 109 -11.14 -0.17 -10.03
CA GLU A 109 -10.72 -0.73 -11.32
C GLU A 109 -10.60 0.42 -12.33
N ALA A 110 -9.38 0.84 -12.62
CA ALA A 110 -9.08 1.81 -13.68
C ALA A 110 -7.67 1.68 -14.26
N HIS A 111 -6.72 1.12 -13.49
CA HIS A 111 -5.42 0.75 -14.03
C HIS A 111 -5.58 -0.29 -15.15
N GLU A 112 -4.80 -0.11 -16.21
CA GLU A 112 -4.83 -0.99 -17.39
C GLU A 112 -3.83 -2.13 -17.29
N ASP A 113 -2.95 -2.08 -16.28
CA ASP A 113 -1.96 -3.09 -15.98
C ASP A 113 -1.74 -3.22 -14.45
N VAL A 114 -0.74 -4.01 -14.06
CA VAL A 114 -0.35 -4.28 -12.66
C VAL A 114 -0.37 -3.02 -11.79
N VAL A 115 -0.96 -3.09 -10.59
CA VAL A 115 -0.86 -2.05 -9.57
C VAL A 115 0.30 -2.36 -8.62
N GLU A 116 1.41 -1.64 -8.81
CA GLU A 116 2.67 -1.84 -8.09
C GLU A 116 2.61 -1.32 -6.64
N ASP A 117 2.00 -0.14 -6.44
CA ASP A 117 1.99 0.50 -5.15
C ASP A 117 0.74 1.35 -4.89
N VAL A 118 0.40 1.46 -3.61
CA VAL A 118 -0.72 2.27 -3.11
C VAL A 118 -0.27 3.02 -1.87
N ALA A 119 -0.68 4.27 -1.72
CA ALA A 119 -0.35 5.07 -0.54
C ALA A 119 -1.52 5.97 -0.15
N TRP A 120 -1.80 6.07 1.14
CA TRP A 120 -2.77 7.03 1.66
C TRP A 120 -2.21 8.45 1.63
N HIS A 121 -3.08 9.41 1.32
CA HIS A 121 -2.75 10.82 1.52
C HIS A 121 -2.55 11.10 3.01
N LEU A 122 -1.59 11.96 3.34
CA LEU A 122 -1.16 12.19 4.73
C LEU A 122 -1.87 13.35 5.43
N LYS A 123 -2.79 14.05 4.73
CA LYS A 123 -3.60 15.17 5.27
C LYS A 123 -5.11 15.06 5.00
N ASP A 124 -5.55 14.11 4.17
CA ASP A 124 -6.96 13.86 3.84
C ASP A 124 -7.23 12.36 3.94
N GLU A 125 -8.19 11.98 4.77
CA GLU A 125 -8.52 10.60 5.10
C GLU A 125 -9.33 9.87 4.02
N ASN A 126 -9.76 10.57 2.97
CA ASN A 126 -10.51 10.00 1.85
C ASN A 126 -9.66 9.86 0.60
N LEU A 127 -8.47 10.46 0.57
CA LEU A 127 -7.61 10.46 -0.61
C LEU A 127 -6.51 9.40 -0.50
N PHE A 128 -6.23 8.76 -1.62
CA PHE A 128 -5.08 7.89 -1.77
C PHE A 128 -4.58 7.90 -3.22
N GLY A 129 -3.31 7.56 -3.41
CA GLY A 129 -2.70 7.42 -4.72
C GLY A 129 -2.38 5.97 -5.04
N SER A 130 -2.34 5.65 -6.32
CA SER A 130 -1.83 4.38 -6.85
C SER A 130 -0.95 4.60 -8.07
N VAL A 131 -0.07 3.63 -8.32
CA VAL A 131 0.84 3.59 -9.46
C VAL A 131 0.99 2.16 -9.98
N GLY A 132 1.41 2.01 -11.23
CA GLY A 132 1.54 0.69 -11.85
C GLY A 132 2.28 0.63 -13.18
N ASP A 133 2.23 -0.54 -13.79
CA ASP A 133 2.88 -0.89 -15.06
C ASP A 133 2.29 -0.16 -16.27
N ASP A 134 1.07 0.35 -16.13
CA ASP A 134 0.45 1.23 -17.14
C ASP A 134 1.08 2.63 -17.18
N CYS A 135 2.19 2.84 -16.46
CA CYS A 135 2.98 4.06 -16.37
C CYS A 135 2.22 5.24 -15.73
N LYS A 136 1.05 4.99 -15.14
CA LYS A 136 0.17 6.04 -14.61
C LYS A 136 0.34 6.22 -13.11
N PHE A 137 0.15 7.46 -12.69
CA PHE A 137 -0.28 7.80 -11.35
C PHE A 137 -1.77 8.11 -11.38
N MET A 138 -2.52 7.58 -10.41
CA MET A 138 -3.93 7.90 -10.21
C MET A 138 -4.19 8.38 -8.78
N MET A 139 -4.93 9.47 -8.64
CA MET A 139 -5.46 9.95 -7.36
C MET A 139 -6.92 9.53 -7.24
N TRP A 140 -7.26 8.99 -6.08
CA TRP A 140 -8.57 8.43 -5.78
C TRP A 140 -9.20 9.12 -4.59
N ASP A 141 -10.52 9.18 -4.60
CA ASP A 141 -11.33 9.60 -3.46
C ASP A 141 -12.33 8.49 -3.14
N LEU A 142 -12.31 8.01 -1.90
CA LEU A 142 -13.22 6.98 -1.36
C LEU A 142 -14.71 7.33 -1.53
N ARG A 143 -15.03 8.62 -1.66
CA ARG A 143 -16.40 9.11 -1.86
C ARG A 143 -16.90 8.92 -3.29
N THR A 144 -16.03 8.46 -4.19
CA THR A 144 -16.32 8.26 -5.61
C THR A 144 -15.84 6.88 -6.07
N ASN A 145 -16.27 6.44 -7.26
CA ASN A 145 -15.91 5.14 -7.84
C ASN A 145 -14.98 5.24 -9.05
N LYS A 146 -14.31 6.38 -9.24
CA LYS A 146 -13.39 6.62 -10.36
C LYS A 146 -12.23 7.48 -9.88
N PRO A 147 -11.05 7.42 -10.53
CA PRO A 147 -9.95 8.31 -10.16
C PRO A 147 -10.37 9.77 -10.38
N GLU A 148 -10.08 10.62 -9.40
CA GLU A 148 -10.30 12.07 -9.50
C GLU A 148 -9.33 12.71 -10.49
N GLN A 149 -8.09 12.21 -10.50
CA GLN A 149 -7.03 12.62 -11.40
C GLN A 149 -6.25 11.39 -11.88
N SER A 150 -5.78 11.44 -13.11
CA SER A 150 -4.89 10.42 -13.69
C SER A 150 -3.90 11.11 -14.63
N MET A 151 -2.64 10.66 -14.60
CA MET A 151 -1.60 11.12 -15.51
C MET A 151 -0.65 9.98 -15.87
N VAL A 152 -0.07 10.03 -17.07
CA VAL A 152 1.11 9.24 -17.41
C VAL A 152 2.32 9.91 -16.73
N ALA A 153 2.81 9.32 -15.64
CA ALA A 153 3.86 9.91 -14.83
C ALA A 153 5.26 9.65 -15.41
N HIS A 154 5.44 8.47 -16.03
CA HIS A 154 6.73 7.99 -16.53
C HIS A 154 6.60 7.34 -17.91
N GLN A 155 7.75 6.99 -18.52
CA GLN A 155 7.80 6.29 -19.83
C GLN A 155 7.91 4.78 -19.67
N LYS A 156 7.98 4.29 -18.43
CA LYS A 156 8.01 2.90 -18.02
C LYS A 156 7.18 2.73 -16.74
N GLU A 157 7.05 1.49 -16.28
CA GLU A 157 6.35 1.11 -15.06
C GLU A 157 6.71 2.01 -13.86
N VAL A 158 5.70 2.36 -13.07
CA VAL A 158 5.87 3.19 -11.87
C VAL A 158 5.76 2.28 -10.66
N ASN A 159 6.90 2.00 -10.05
CA ASN A 159 7.07 0.97 -9.03
C ASN A 159 6.68 1.43 -7.61
N SER A 160 6.68 2.74 -7.35
CA SER A 160 6.32 3.26 -6.03
C SER A 160 5.88 4.72 -6.06
N LEU A 161 5.05 5.09 -5.08
CA LEU A 161 4.68 6.48 -4.81
C LEU A 161 4.88 6.85 -3.34
N SER A 162 5.08 8.13 -3.07
CA SER A 162 5.13 8.65 -1.70
C SER A 162 4.58 10.07 -1.61
N PHE A 163 3.63 10.29 -0.69
CA PHE A 163 3.16 11.62 -0.34
C PHE A 163 4.12 12.29 0.63
N ASN A 164 4.34 13.59 0.45
CA ASN A 164 5.15 14.36 1.37
C ASN A 164 4.42 14.54 2.73
N PRO A 165 5.08 14.25 3.87
CA PRO A 165 4.42 14.32 5.19
C PRO A 165 4.16 15.74 5.69
N PHE A 166 4.78 16.75 5.08
CA PHE A 166 4.71 18.16 5.50
C PHE A 166 3.90 19.03 4.53
N ASN A 167 4.03 18.79 3.23
CA ASN A 167 3.33 19.53 2.17
C ASN A 167 2.32 18.61 1.48
N GLU A 168 1.04 18.82 1.75
CA GLU A 168 -0.07 18.02 1.23
C GLU A 168 -0.11 17.93 -0.30
N TRP A 169 0.45 18.91 -1.02
CA TRP A 169 0.36 18.95 -2.47
C TRP A 169 1.51 18.22 -3.17
N ILE A 170 2.53 17.77 -2.44
CA ILE A 170 3.74 17.20 -3.04
C ILE A 170 3.73 15.68 -2.92
N LEU A 171 4.04 15.02 -4.04
CA LEU A 171 4.33 13.59 -4.07
C LEU A 171 5.58 13.30 -4.91
N ALA A 172 6.14 12.12 -4.69
CA ALA A 172 7.19 11.54 -5.51
C ALA A 172 6.70 10.21 -6.12
N THR A 173 7.13 9.92 -7.35
CA THR A 173 6.97 8.59 -7.96
C THR A 173 8.33 8.08 -8.43
N ALA A 174 8.57 6.78 -8.30
CA ALA A 174 9.78 6.10 -8.74
C ALA A 174 9.44 5.08 -9.84
N SER A 175 10.28 4.96 -10.86
CA SER A 175 9.96 4.18 -12.06
C SER A 175 11.14 3.34 -12.55
N GLY A 176 10.82 2.28 -13.29
CA GLY A 176 11.79 1.50 -14.08
C GLY A 176 12.49 2.28 -15.19
N ASP A 177 12.08 3.54 -15.45
CA ASP A 177 12.79 4.47 -16.34
C ASP A 177 14.08 5.05 -15.73
N GLY A 178 14.45 4.63 -14.50
CA GLY A 178 15.65 5.09 -13.80
C GLY A 178 15.48 6.44 -13.12
N THR A 179 14.27 7.03 -13.15
CA THR A 179 14.02 8.34 -12.57
C THR A 179 13.04 8.31 -11.41
N ILE A 180 13.21 9.28 -10.51
CA ILE A 180 12.21 9.67 -9.51
C ILE A 180 11.70 11.05 -9.88
N LYS A 181 10.39 11.22 -10.02
CA LYS A 181 9.77 12.53 -10.35
C LYS A 181 8.99 13.08 -9.18
N LEU A 182 9.09 14.40 -8.99
CA LEU A 182 8.28 15.16 -8.04
C LEU A 182 7.11 15.81 -8.74
N PHE A 183 5.93 15.81 -8.12
CA PHE A 183 4.72 16.43 -8.66
C PHE A 183 4.01 17.31 -7.63
N ASP A 184 3.25 18.27 -8.15
CA ASP A 184 2.26 19.06 -7.40
C ASP A 184 0.85 18.59 -7.77
N LEU A 185 0.08 18.08 -6.82
CA LEU A 185 -1.29 17.58 -7.03
C LEU A 185 -2.24 18.63 -7.61
N ARG A 186 -1.97 19.92 -7.39
CA ARG A 186 -2.78 21.02 -7.96
C ARG A 186 -2.50 21.21 -9.45
N LYS A 187 -1.39 20.66 -9.95
CA LYS A 187 -0.98 20.74 -11.36
C LYS A 187 -0.12 19.54 -11.76
N LEU A 188 -0.78 18.40 -11.95
CA LEU A 188 -0.16 17.14 -12.37
C LEU A 188 0.33 17.09 -13.83
N SER A 189 0.02 18.11 -14.64
CA SER A 189 0.37 18.08 -16.08
C SER A 189 1.86 18.12 -16.38
N ARG A 190 2.73 18.37 -15.39
CA ARG A 190 4.18 18.28 -15.52
C ARG A 190 4.82 17.93 -14.18
N SER A 191 5.97 17.27 -14.21
CA SER A 191 6.80 17.14 -13.01
C SER A 191 7.37 18.50 -12.60
N LEU A 192 7.54 18.69 -11.29
CA LEU A 192 8.28 19.80 -10.70
C LEU A 192 9.79 19.60 -10.88
N HIS A 193 10.24 18.36 -10.77
CA HIS A 193 11.64 17.96 -10.87
C HIS A 193 11.76 16.47 -11.19
N ALA A 194 12.94 16.05 -11.67
CA ALA A 194 13.30 14.66 -11.87
C ALA A 194 14.70 14.42 -11.30
N PHE A 195 14.87 13.33 -10.57
CA PHE A 195 16.16 12.79 -10.12
C PHE A 195 16.50 11.59 -11.01
N ASP A 196 17.67 11.58 -11.62
CA ASP A 196 18.03 10.72 -12.76
C ASP A 196 19.37 9.98 -12.58
N ASN A 197 19.77 9.71 -11.34
CA ASN A 197 21.05 9.08 -11.01
C ASN A 197 20.98 7.57 -10.76
N HIS A 198 19.80 6.95 -10.83
CA HIS A 198 19.68 5.49 -10.72
C HIS A 198 19.95 4.88 -12.09
N GLU A 199 21.07 4.16 -12.21
CA GLU A 199 21.48 3.37 -13.38
C GLU A 199 21.03 1.91 -13.28
#